data_AF-A0A2D4NNZ4-F1
#
_entry.id   AF-A0A2D4NNZ4-F1
#
_cell.length_a   1.000
_cell.length_b   1.000
_cell.length_c   1.000
_cell.angle_alpha   90.00
_cell.angle_beta   90.00
_cell.angle_gamma   90.00
#
_symmetry.space_group_name_H-M   'P 1'
#
loop_
_entity.id
_entity.type
_entity.pdbx_description
1 polymer ?
#
loop_
_entity_poly.entity_id
_entity_poly.type
_entity_poly.pdbx_seq_one_letter_code
_entity_poly.pdbx_strand_id
1 'polypeptide(L)'
;MYIALTGIQYAGKTLTEKIKEFRKRNIKVMWNLVIGRLFGSKPPSIGVIGQGGVVHPSLKESVEKLEQNVFEFGNTVETLLTRFGKTIVDEQMVLKKVANIVINLYAMTAVISRATRSMCIGLNNHDHEVLLANIFCTEACFENNYTMVSLQKDSPENLDESIKKVANQVLEKRSYICSHPLNRTF
;
A
#
# COMPACT_ATOMS: atom_id res chain seq x y z
N MET A 1 -10.78 8.70 1.85
CA MET A 1 -10.11 10.01 1.67
C MET A 1 -9.33 10.44 2.90
N TYR A 2 -9.96 10.62 4.06
CA TYR A 2 -9.27 11.08 5.29
C TYR A 2 -8.02 10.26 5.65
N ILE A 3 -8.14 8.93 5.71
CA ILE A 3 -7.04 7.99 6.04
C ILE A 3 -5.78 8.24 5.21
N ALA A 4 -5.94 8.34 3.89
CA ALA A 4 -4.82 8.56 2.98
C ALA A 4 -4.23 9.97 3.13
N LEU A 5 -5.08 11.00 3.22
CA LEU A 5 -4.62 12.39 3.29
C LEU A 5 -3.84 12.68 4.57
N THR A 6 -4.29 12.18 5.72
CA THR A 6 -3.56 12.37 6.98
C THR A 6 -2.20 11.68 6.95
N GLY A 7 -2.14 10.45 6.42
CA GLY A 7 -0.89 9.71 6.25
C GLY A 7 0.09 10.39 5.29
N ILE A 8 -0.40 10.82 4.13
CA ILE A 8 0.40 11.53 3.12
C ILE A 8 0.85 12.89 3.63
N GLN A 9 0.02 13.61 4.38
CA GLN A 9 0.42 14.88 4.97
C GLN A 9 1.60 14.72 5.93
N TYR A 10 1.58 13.67 6.76
CA TYR A 10 2.69 13.32 7.63
C TYR A 10 3.94 12.94 6.80
N ALA A 11 3.79 12.02 5.85
CA ALA A 11 4.89 11.58 4.98
C ALA A 11 5.52 12.75 4.19
N GLY A 12 4.70 13.68 3.69
CA GLY A 12 5.14 14.86 2.97
C GLY A 12 5.94 15.84 3.83
N LYS A 13 5.58 16.01 5.11
CA LYS A 13 6.37 16.81 6.07
C LYS A 13 7.75 16.17 6.30
N THR A 14 7.78 14.87 6.62
CA THR A 14 9.04 14.12 6.83
C THR A 14 9.93 14.12 5.59
N LEU A 15 9.36 13.94 4.39
CA LEU A 15 10.11 13.98 3.15
C LEU A 15 10.70 15.38 2.90
N THR A 16 9.94 16.43 3.17
CA THR A 16 10.41 17.82 3.05
C THR A 16 11.55 18.13 4.02
N GLU A 17 11.47 17.66 5.27
CA GLU A 17 12.52 17.79 6.27
C GLU A 17 13.80 17.06 5.83
N LYS A 18 13.67 15.80 5.40
CA LYS A 18 14.78 15.04 4.81
C LYS A 18 15.41 15.79 3.65
N ILE A 19 14.64 16.32 2.70
CA ILE A 19 15.16 17.11 1.58
C ILE A 19 15.90 18.37 2.05
N LYS A 20 15.40 19.08 3.08
CA LYS A 20 16.07 20.25 3.66
C LYS A 20 17.41 19.89 4.31
N GLU A 21 17.47 18.77 5.03
CA GLU A 21 18.73 18.26 5.59
C GLU A 21 19.70 17.82 4.49
N PHE A 22 19.19 17.14 3.46
CA PHE A 22 19.98 16.73 2.31
C PHE A 22 20.56 17.92 1.55
N ARG A 23 19.83 19.02 1.40
CA ARG A 23 20.33 20.25 0.78
C ARG A 23 21.49 20.89 1.57
N LYS A 24 21.59 20.62 2.88
CA LYS A 24 22.71 21.10 3.73
C LYS A 24 23.93 20.18 3.69
N ARG A 25 23.82 18.94 3.16
CA ARG A 25 24.90 17.95 3.05
C ARG A 25 25.36 17.81 1.58
N ASN A 26 26.64 17.51 1.37
CA ASN A 26 27.24 17.39 0.04
C ASN A 26 26.51 16.38 -0.89
N ILE A 27 26.33 16.77 -2.15
CA ILE A 27 25.72 16.02 -3.28
C ILE A 27 26.28 14.59 -3.45
N LYS A 28 27.50 14.31 -2.98
CA LYS A 28 28.14 12.99 -3.04
C LYS A 28 27.46 11.93 -2.15
N VAL A 29 26.88 12.34 -1.01
CA VAL A 29 26.12 11.45 -0.11
C VAL A 29 24.76 11.10 -0.71
N MET A 30 24.16 12.04 -1.45
CA MET A 30 22.89 11.85 -2.17
C MET A 30 23.00 10.75 -3.23
N TRP A 31 24.06 10.75 -4.03
CA TRP A 31 24.29 9.71 -5.04
C TRP A 31 24.38 8.31 -4.41
N ASN A 32 25.16 8.14 -3.33
CA ASN A 32 25.31 6.83 -2.69
C ASN A 32 24.00 6.30 -2.08
N LEU A 33 23.15 7.17 -1.54
CA LEU A 33 21.90 6.78 -0.87
C LEU A 33 20.77 6.49 -1.87
N VAL A 34 20.70 7.23 -2.97
CA VAL A 34 19.77 6.99 -4.08
C VAL A 34 20.15 5.71 -4.84
N ILE A 35 21.46 5.51 -5.09
CA ILE A 35 21.98 4.26 -5.67
C ILE A 35 21.67 3.07 -4.75
N GLY A 36 21.87 3.18 -3.43
CA GLY A 36 21.55 2.11 -2.49
C GLY A 36 20.06 1.68 -2.46
N ARG A 37 19.13 2.61 -2.73
CA ARG A 37 17.70 2.29 -2.86
C ARG A 37 17.33 1.68 -4.21
N LEU A 38 17.95 2.16 -5.30
CA LEU A 38 17.69 1.67 -6.67
C LEU A 38 18.29 0.29 -6.95
N PHE A 39 19.42 -0.07 -6.34
CA PHE A 39 20.18 -1.28 -6.69
C PHE A 39 19.94 -2.51 -5.79
N GLY A 40 18.81 -2.58 -5.06
CA GLY A 40 18.36 -3.83 -4.44
C GLY A 40 18.47 -3.90 -2.92
N SER A 41 17.98 -2.87 -2.23
CA SER A 41 17.73 -3.02 -0.79
C SER A 41 16.59 -4.02 -0.57
N LYS A 42 16.92 -5.19 -0.01
CA LYS A 42 15.91 -6.08 0.59
C LYS A 42 15.10 -5.27 1.62
N PRO A 43 13.80 -5.56 1.79
CA PRO A 43 13.03 -4.92 2.85
C PRO A 43 13.80 -5.09 4.17
N PRO A 44 14.03 -4.01 4.93
CA PRO A 44 14.72 -4.12 6.20
C PRO A 44 13.89 -5.03 7.10
N SER A 45 14.49 -6.11 7.61
CA SER A 45 13.82 -6.94 8.59
C SER A 45 13.60 -6.10 9.85
N ILE A 46 12.35 -5.99 10.30
CA ILE A 46 11.97 -5.19 11.47
C ILE A 46 12.44 -5.88 12.77
N GLY A 47 13.03 -7.08 12.66
CA GLY A 47 13.65 -7.79 13.78
C GLY A 47 12.62 -8.30 14.79
N VAL A 48 11.38 -8.50 14.34
CA VAL A 48 10.25 -8.87 15.22
C VAL A 48 10.21 -10.37 15.52
N ILE A 49 11.01 -11.17 14.80
CA ILE A 49 11.06 -12.63 14.89
C ILE A 49 12.36 -13.06 15.60
N GLY A 50 12.26 -13.79 16.73
CA GLY A 50 13.43 -14.33 17.45
C GLY A 50 13.24 -14.51 18.96
N GLN A 51 14.27 -14.96 19.69
CA GLN A 51 14.27 -14.97 21.15
C GLN A 51 14.26 -13.52 21.67
N GLY A 52 13.13 -13.09 22.24
CA GLY A 52 12.86 -11.68 22.60
C GLY A 52 12.10 -10.89 21.53
N GLY A 53 11.76 -11.52 20.39
CA GLY A 53 10.89 -10.96 19.37
C GLY A 53 9.43 -10.96 19.81
N VAL A 54 8.66 -10.00 19.30
CA VAL A 54 7.25 -9.82 19.67
C VAL A 54 6.35 -10.86 19.01
N VAL A 55 6.80 -11.54 17.94
CA VAL A 55 5.96 -12.45 17.12
C VAL A 55 6.45 -13.91 17.16
N HIS A 56 5.49 -14.85 17.22
CA HIS A 56 5.75 -16.28 17.25
C HIS A 56 6.29 -16.81 15.90
N PRO A 57 7.26 -17.74 15.87
CA PRO A 57 7.87 -18.24 14.62
C PRO A 57 6.91 -18.83 13.58
N SER A 58 5.74 -19.33 13.98
CA SER A 58 4.71 -19.85 13.05
C SER A 58 4.10 -18.78 12.14
N LEU A 59 4.23 -17.50 12.49
CA LEU A 59 3.74 -16.36 11.73
C LEU A 59 4.86 -15.67 10.93
N LYS A 60 6.05 -16.28 10.87
CA LYS A 60 7.24 -15.71 10.21
C LYS A 60 6.94 -15.27 8.77
N GLU A 61 6.32 -16.13 7.96
CA GLU A 61 6.01 -15.81 6.56
C GLU A 61 5.04 -14.62 6.44
N SER A 62 4.04 -14.55 7.33
CA SER A 62 3.08 -13.44 7.36
C SER A 62 3.72 -12.12 7.78
N VAL A 63 4.69 -12.16 8.70
CA VAL A 63 5.50 -11.00 9.06
C VAL A 63 6.38 -10.57 7.89
N GLU A 64 7.06 -11.50 7.21
CA GLU A 64 7.89 -11.18 6.04
C GLU A 64 7.07 -10.50 4.94
N LYS A 65 5.85 -10.99 4.67
CA LYS A 65 4.89 -10.34 3.75
C LYS A 65 4.52 -8.93 4.19
N LEU A 66 4.24 -8.73 5.48
CA LEU A 66 3.94 -7.42 6.04
C LEU A 66 5.12 -6.45 5.89
N GLU A 67 6.34 -6.89 6.24
CA GLU A 67 7.56 -6.09 6.13
C GLU A 67 7.83 -5.66 4.69
N GLN A 68 7.68 -6.58 3.74
CA GLN A 68 7.82 -6.30 2.32
C GLN A 68 6.79 -5.28 1.85
N ASN A 69 5.51 -5.48 2.17
CA ASN A 69 4.43 -4.56 1.79
C ASN A 69 4.61 -3.17 2.39
N VAL A 70 5.02 -3.05 3.66
CA VAL A 70 5.29 -1.75 4.30
C VAL A 70 6.44 -1.03 3.59
N PHE A 71 7.51 -1.76 3.25
CA PHE A 71 8.65 -1.19 2.53
C PHE A 71 8.27 -0.70 1.14
N GLU A 72 7.60 -1.54 0.35
CA GLU A 72 7.14 -1.21 -1.00
C GLU A 72 6.15 -0.06 -1.00
N PHE A 73 5.19 -0.08 -0.06
CA PHE A 73 4.22 1.01 0.11
C PHE A 73 4.90 2.33 0.43
N GLY A 74 5.94 2.34 1.26
CA GLY A 74 6.75 3.53 1.54
C GLY A 74 7.36 4.12 0.25
N ASN A 75 7.95 3.28 -0.60
CA ASN A 75 8.49 3.70 -1.89
C ASN A 75 7.40 4.23 -2.85
N THR A 76 6.23 3.58 -2.86
CA THR A 76 5.08 4.03 -3.65
C THR A 76 4.61 5.41 -3.18
N VAL A 77 4.48 5.66 -1.86
CA VAL A 77 4.09 6.97 -1.32
C VAL A 77 5.11 8.05 -1.65
N GLU A 78 6.42 7.78 -1.53
CA GLU A 78 7.47 8.72 -1.95
C GLU A 78 7.36 9.06 -3.44
N THR A 79 7.09 8.05 -4.28
CA THR A 79 6.88 8.23 -5.73
C THR A 79 5.65 9.08 -6.05
N LEU A 80 4.53 8.83 -5.36
CA LEU A 80 3.30 9.59 -5.53
C LEU A 80 3.46 11.05 -5.10
N LEU A 81 4.11 11.28 -3.96
CA LEU A 81 4.42 12.64 -3.47
C LEU A 81 5.36 13.39 -4.41
N THR A 82 6.33 12.72 -5.01
CA THR A 82 7.24 13.32 -6.00
C THR A 82 6.50 13.65 -7.30
N ARG A 83 5.53 12.80 -7.71
CA ARG A 83 4.77 12.98 -8.95
C ARG A 83 3.73 14.08 -8.85
N PHE A 84 2.90 14.06 -7.80
CA PHE A 84 1.73 14.95 -7.67
C PHE A 84 1.99 16.15 -6.75
N GLY A 85 2.96 16.06 -5.84
CA GLY A 85 3.23 17.12 -4.88
C GLY A 85 1.98 17.52 -4.10
N LYS A 86 1.63 18.82 -4.15
CA LYS A 86 0.46 19.37 -3.44
C LYS A 86 -0.87 19.05 -4.12
N THR A 87 -0.89 18.76 -5.42
CA THR A 87 -2.13 18.46 -6.16
C THR A 87 -2.63 17.05 -5.94
N ILE A 88 -1.90 16.23 -5.15
CA ILE A 88 -2.32 14.88 -4.77
C ILE A 88 -3.69 14.84 -4.08
N VAL A 89 -4.10 15.96 -3.47
CA VAL A 89 -5.42 16.10 -2.83
C VAL A 89 -6.57 15.94 -3.82
N ASP A 90 -6.36 16.33 -5.08
CA ASP A 90 -7.35 16.25 -6.15
C ASP A 90 -7.39 14.85 -6.80
N GLU A 91 -6.35 14.02 -6.56
CA GLU A 91 -6.22 12.67 -7.11
C GLU A 91 -7.00 11.64 -6.26
N GLN A 92 -8.32 11.77 -6.25
CA GLN A 92 -9.18 10.98 -5.36
C GLN A 92 -9.11 9.47 -5.60
N MET A 93 -8.92 9.02 -6.85
CA MET A 93 -8.80 7.59 -7.19
C MET A 93 -7.50 6.99 -6.65
N VAL A 94 -6.40 7.75 -6.76
CA VAL A 94 -5.10 7.42 -6.16
C VAL A 94 -5.24 7.35 -4.63
N LEU A 95 -5.84 8.36 -4.02
CA LEU A 95 -6.03 8.42 -2.57
C LEU A 95 -6.93 7.29 -2.03
N LYS A 96 -7.92 6.83 -2.81
CA LYS A 96 -8.72 5.65 -2.47
C LYS A 96 -7.86 4.39 -2.42
N LYS A 97 -7.04 4.15 -3.45
CA LYS A 97 -6.13 3.00 -3.52
C LYS A 97 -5.11 3.00 -2.38
N VAL A 98 -4.51 4.16 -2.08
CA VAL A 98 -3.61 4.34 -0.94
C VAL A 98 -4.31 4.03 0.38
N ALA A 99 -5.54 4.51 0.58
CA ALA A 99 -6.30 4.22 1.81
C ALA A 99 -6.55 2.72 1.99
N ASN A 100 -6.91 2.02 0.91
CA ASN A 100 -7.15 0.57 0.95
C ASN A 100 -5.89 -0.20 1.38
N ILE A 101 -4.72 0.14 0.82
CA ILE A 101 -3.45 -0.50 1.23
C ILE A 101 -3.19 -0.26 2.73
N VAL A 102 -3.39 0.96 3.22
CA VAL A 102 -3.20 1.29 4.65
C VAL A 102 -4.13 0.48 5.55
N ILE A 103 -5.39 0.30 5.15
CA ILE A 103 -6.36 -0.52 5.89
C ILE A 103 -5.89 -1.97 5.96
N ASN A 104 -5.44 -2.53 4.83
CA ASN A 104 -4.92 -3.90 4.77
C ASN A 104 -3.67 -4.08 5.63
N LEU A 105 -2.71 -3.15 5.56
CA LEU A 105 -1.50 -3.16 6.39
C LEU A 105 -1.82 -3.14 7.90
N TYR A 106 -2.79 -2.32 8.29
CA TYR A 106 -3.25 -2.27 9.69
C TYR A 106 -3.91 -3.59 10.11
N ALA A 107 -4.79 -4.14 9.27
CA ALA A 107 -5.45 -5.40 9.52
C ALA A 107 -4.44 -6.57 9.63
N MET A 108 -3.45 -6.63 8.73
CA MET A 108 -2.36 -7.62 8.79
C MET A 108 -1.61 -7.55 10.13
N THR A 109 -1.27 -6.34 10.57
CA THR A 109 -0.60 -6.12 11.86
C THR A 109 -1.46 -6.60 13.03
N ALA A 110 -2.76 -6.27 13.01
CA ALA A 110 -3.69 -6.62 14.07
C ALA A 110 -3.89 -8.15 14.20
N VAL A 111 -4.06 -8.86 13.08
CA VAL A 111 -4.26 -10.32 13.11
C VAL A 111 -2.98 -11.06 13.54
N ILE A 112 -1.80 -10.60 13.09
CA ILE A 112 -0.51 -11.16 13.52
C ILE A 112 -0.33 -10.97 15.04
N SER A 113 -0.60 -9.76 15.54
CA SER A 113 -0.50 -9.45 16.98
C SER A 113 -1.45 -10.31 17.81
N ARG A 114 -2.70 -10.47 17.36
CA ARG A 114 -3.70 -11.29 18.03
C ARG A 114 -3.31 -12.77 18.06
N ALA A 115 -3.00 -13.35 16.90
CA ALA A 115 -2.65 -14.77 16.79
C ALA A 115 -1.39 -15.10 17.62
N THR A 116 -0.40 -14.22 17.58
CA THR A 116 0.80 -14.32 18.43
C THR A 116 0.43 -14.38 19.91
N ARG A 117 -0.39 -13.44 20.38
CA ARG A 117 -0.78 -13.39 21.80
C ARG A 117 -1.57 -14.63 22.21
N SER A 118 -2.47 -15.11 21.33
CA SER A 118 -3.25 -16.33 21.55
C SER A 118 -2.35 -17.54 21.75
N MET A 119 -1.29 -17.66 20.92
CA MET A 119 -0.26 -18.69 21.09
C MET A 119 0.57 -18.53 22.35
N CYS A 120 1.07 -17.32 22.65
CA CYS A 120 1.93 -17.08 23.82
C CYS A 120 1.23 -17.38 25.15
N ILE A 121 -0.09 -17.15 25.24
CA ILE A 121 -0.89 -17.43 26.43
C ILE A 121 -1.40 -18.89 26.43
N GLY A 122 -1.34 -19.59 25.30
CA GLY A 122 -1.82 -20.96 25.16
C GLY A 122 -3.35 -21.06 25.19
N LEU A 123 -4.04 -20.15 24.50
CA LEU A 123 -5.51 -20.19 24.42
C LEU A 123 -6.00 -21.39 23.58
N ASN A 124 -7.20 -21.87 23.88
CA ASN A 124 -7.83 -22.95 23.11
C ASN A 124 -7.94 -22.60 21.62
N ASN A 125 -7.62 -23.56 20.76
CA ASN A 125 -7.68 -23.42 19.30
C ASN A 125 -6.79 -22.31 18.71
N HIS A 126 -5.69 -21.94 19.38
CA HIS A 126 -4.74 -20.96 18.86
C HIS A 126 -4.22 -21.31 17.45
N ASP A 127 -4.12 -22.59 17.11
CA ASP A 127 -3.67 -23.05 15.78
C ASP A 127 -4.63 -22.61 14.66
N HIS A 128 -5.93 -22.52 14.96
CA HIS A 128 -6.91 -22.01 14.02
C HIS A 128 -6.75 -20.50 13.81
N GLU A 129 -6.47 -19.72 14.87
CA GLU A 129 -6.17 -18.29 14.73
C GLU A 129 -4.91 -18.03 13.89
N VAL A 130 -3.88 -18.87 14.05
CA VAL A 130 -2.66 -18.80 13.22
C VAL A 130 -2.98 -19.07 11.76
N LEU A 131 -3.79 -20.09 11.47
CA LEU A 131 -4.20 -20.41 10.10
C LEU A 131 -4.97 -19.25 9.47
N LEU A 132 -5.94 -18.67 10.20
CA LEU A 132 -6.71 -17.52 9.74
C LEU A 132 -5.81 -16.31 9.47
N ALA A 133 -4.86 -16.01 10.36
CA ALA A 133 -3.92 -14.91 10.19
C ALA A 133 -3.04 -15.13 8.94
N ASN A 134 -2.54 -16.34 8.72
CA ASN A 134 -1.72 -16.67 7.55
C ASN A 134 -2.47 -16.56 6.23
N ILE A 135 -3.72 -17.02 6.17
CA ILE A 135 -4.59 -16.87 4.99
C ILE A 135 -4.81 -15.39 4.71
N PHE A 136 -5.27 -14.63 5.71
CA PHE A 136 -5.56 -13.21 5.56
C PHE A 136 -4.32 -12.41 5.12
N CYS A 137 -3.17 -12.63 5.75
CA CYS A 137 -1.93 -11.93 5.38
C CYS A 137 -1.46 -12.27 3.96
N THR A 138 -1.76 -13.48 3.46
CA THR A 138 -1.42 -13.86 2.09
C THR A 138 -2.31 -13.15 1.08
N GLU A 139 -3.62 -13.13 1.30
CA GLU A 139 -4.59 -12.45 0.43
C GLU A 139 -4.36 -10.93 0.43
N ALA A 140 -4.24 -10.32 1.62
CA ALA A 140 -4.00 -8.90 1.76
C ALA A 140 -2.68 -8.46 1.09
N CYS A 141 -1.62 -9.27 1.19
CA CYS A 141 -0.35 -9.01 0.51
C CYS A 141 -0.52 -9.00 -1.01
N PHE A 142 -1.25 -9.98 -1.57
CA PHE A 142 -1.52 -10.04 -3.00
C PHE A 142 -2.32 -8.83 -3.49
N GLU A 143 -3.40 -8.47 -2.79
CA GLU A 143 -4.22 -7.31 -3.12
C GLU A 143 -3.43 -5.99 -3.07
N ASN A 144 -2.59 -5.83 -2.05
CA ASN A 144 -1.75 -4.66 -1.89
C ASN A 144 -0.73 -4.56 -3.02
N ASN A 145 -0.06 -5.67 -3.39
CA ASN A 145 0.91 -5.70 -4.50
C ASN A 145 0.25 -5.30 -5.81
N TYR A 146 -0.91 -5.87 -6.12
CA TYR A 146 -1.69 -5.51 -7.30
C TYR A 146 -2.08 -4.01 -7.29
N THR A 147 -2.55 -3.52 -6.15
CA THR A 147 -2.93 -2.11 -6.01
C THR A 147 -1.72 -1.18 -6.15
N MET A 148 -0.56 -1.54 -5.61
CA MET A 148 0.69 -0.79 -5.73
C MET A 148 1.19 -0.73 -7.18
N VAL A 149 1.06 -1.82 -7.94
CA VAL A 149 1.36 -1.81 -9.38
C VAL A 149 0.43 -0.84 -10.12
N SER A 150 -0.88 -0.87 -9.84
CA SER A 150 -1.85 0.06 -10.46
C SER A 150 -1.62 1.55 -10.14
N LEU A 151 -0.79 1.86 -9.13
CA LEU A 151 -0.39 3.23 -8.74
C LEU A 151 0.87 3.71 -9.48
N GLN A 152 1.58 2.82 -10.16
CA GLN A 152 2.76 3.18 -10.95
C GLN A 152 2.37 4.08 -12.14
N LYS A 153 3.37 4.77 -12.68
CA LYS A 153 3.15 5.63 -13.84
C LYS A 153 2.92 4.74 -15.05
N ASP A 154 1.93 5.05 -15.87
CA ASP A 154 1.65 4.35 -17.12
C ASP A 154 1.36 2.83 -16.94
N SER A 155 0.88 2.43 -15.75
CA SER A 155 0.51 1.04 -15.45
C SER A 155 -0.71 0.62 -16.28
N PRO A 156 -0.65 -0.50 -17.02
CA PRO A 156 -1.80 -1.01 -17.78
C PRO A 156 -2.95 -1.49 -16.87
N GLU A 157 -2.65 -1.85 -15.62
CA GLU A 157 -3.65 -2.19 -14.60
C GLU A 157 -4.44 -0.97 -14.11
N ASN A 158 -3.97 0.25 -14.42
CA ASN A 158 -4.66 1.47 -14.02
C ASN A 158 -5.82 1.81 -14.96
N LEU A 159 -7.04 1.54 -14.51
CA LEU A 159 -8.28 1.81 -15.26
C LEU A 159 -8.87 3.21 -15.01
N ASP A 160 -8.17 4.09 -14.28
CA ASP A 160 -8.73 5.36 -13.79
C ASP A 160 -9.21 6.27 -14.94
N GLU A 161 -8.47 6.36 -16.04
CA GLU A 161 -8.87 7.15 -17.22
C GLU A 161 -10.12 6.58 -17.91
N SER A 162 -10.20 5.26 -18.02
CA SER A 162 -11.35 4.59 -18.63
C SER A 162 -12.60 4.79 -17.77
N ILE A 163 -12.47 4.69 -16.44
CA ILE A 163 -13.56 4.97 -15.49
C ILE A 163 -14.01 6.42 -15.61
N LYS A 164 -13.08 7.39 -15.66
CA LYS A 164 -13.41 8.82 -15.86
C LYS A 164 -14.15 9.05 -17.18
N LYS A 165 -13.71 8.42 -18.26
CA LYS A 165 -14.37 8.51 -19.58
C LYS A 165 -15.80 7.98 -19.54
N VAL A 166 -16.02 6.80 -18.97
CA VAL A 166 -17.36 6.21 -18.81
C VAL A 166 -18.24 7.12 -17.96
N ALA A 167 -17.72 7.62 -16.83
CA ALA A 167 -18.46 8.52 -15.95
C ALA A 167 -18.90 9.79 -16.67
N ASN A 168 -18.01 10.44 -17.44
CA ASN A 168 -18.36 11.63 -18.22
C ASN A 168 -19.47 11.35 -19.23
N GLN A 169 -19.38 10.25 -19.98
CA GLN A 169 -20.41 9.89 -20.95
C GLN A 169 -21.79 9.65 -20.30
N VAL A 170 -21.81 9.03 -19.11
CA VAL A 170 -23.05 8.77 -18.37
C VAL A 170 -23.64 10.07 -17.82
N LEU A 171 -22.79 10.98 -17.32
CA LEU A 171 -23.21 12.29 -16.82
C LEU A 171 -23.74 13.21 -17.92
N GLU A 172 -23.11 13.19 -19.10
CA GLU A 172 -23.55 13.95 -20.28
C GLU A 172 -24.93 13.48 -20.75
N LYS A 173 -25.15 12.17 -20.86
CA LYS A 173 -26.43 11.59 -21.31
C LYS A 173 -27.49 11.51 -20.21
N ARG A 174 -27.10 11.66 -18.94
CA ARG A 174 -27.96 11.50 -17.74
C ARG A 174 -28.80 10.21 -17.76
N SER A 175 -28.29 9.16 -18.40
CA SER A 175 -28.99 7.89 -18.63
C SER A 175 -28.00 6.77 -18.88
N TYR A 176 -28.48 5.53 -18.78
CA TYR A 176 -27.70 4.37 -19.21
C TYR A 176 -27.53 4.39 -20.73
N ILE A 177 -26.28 4.29 -21.18
CA ILE A 177 -25.92 4.60 -22.57
C ILE A 177 -26.15 3.42 -23.51
N CYS A 178 -25.90 2.20 -23.03
CA CYS A 178 -25.93 1.03 -23.88
C CYS A 178 -27.39 0.68 -24.23
N SER A 179 -27.66 0.56 -25.51
CA SER A 179 -28.94 0.01 -25.97
C SER A 179 -29.06 -1.45 -25.58
N HIS A 180 -30.30 -1.92 -25.44
CA HIS A 180 -30.54 -3.34 -25.24
C HIS A 180 -30.01 -4.14 -26.45
N PRO A 181 -29.31 -5.28 -26.28
CA PRO A 181 -28.74 -6.05 -27.38
C PRO A 181 -29.72 -6.55 -28.45
N LEU A 182 -31.03 -6.49 -28.16
CA LEU A 182 -32.11 -6.89 -29.07
C LEU A 182 -32.74 -5.72 -29.83
N ASN A 183 -32.32 -4.48 -29.56
CA ASN A 183 -32.82 -3.32 -30.28
C ASN A 183 -32.28 -3.36 -31.71
N ARG A 184 -33.17 -3.32 -32.69
CA ARG A 184 -32.81 -3.24 -34.11
C ARG A 184 -32.58 -1.76 -34.48
N THR A 185 -31.43 -1.46 -35.05
CA THR A 185 -31.22 -0.21 -35.79
C THR A 185 -31.90 -0.39 -37.13
N PHE A 186 -33.04 0.29 -37.35
CA PHE A 186 -33.76 0.28 -38.62
C PHE A 186 -32.93 0.94 -39.72
#